data_AF-A0A2R6D172-F1
#
_entry.id   AF-A0A2R6D172-F1
#
_cell.length_a   1.000
_cell.length_b   1.000
_cell.length_c   1.000
_cell.angle_alpha   90.00
_cell.angle_beta   90.00
_cell.angle_gamma   90.00
#
_symmetry.space_group_name_H-M   'P 1'
#
loop_
_entity.id
_entity.type
_entity.pdbx_description
1 polymer ?
#
loop_
_entity_poly.entity_id
_entity_poly.type
_entity_poly.pdbx_seq_one_letter_code
_entity_poly.pdbx_strand_id
1 'polypeptide(L)'
;MEVPAVGWQLLVVAGIVVSLAAVVAASRPDGRWGQLARRRLVMGVPWGTLLAALGVTLFYLVAQDGLVNPRDPVVIPFRAWGYFYPTGMVTAAFAHSGFGHVLGNVVGTLVFGSIAEYAWSHFPRERGSTSFSSPSTNPLVRIAAWTAGVFVAGLLSGLFSLGPVIGFSGVVFAFVGFALVRYPLATVATLAVTSVVTLVYRALRRPEITRTASESFSRPWWADVAIQGHALGLFLGVVACVALLYRRGVRPSPARVWLAALLVAVDRGLWAVYTIEGSDRFRLFRAVGTAAVFLLAATVAAGVAASDRDLIPSIDLSRREAAYGLLLSVLFALALVSVPFNLFVVDDPSTGFETADAVEVGDYTVFYAEGVENQYIPAAPVPGRNASADAVEASGVIVVSEERNIWWQVVSKGRLASRGSATVRLGGVTWSEEVQATRNGWNLADGGSAYHVRLAPPDEEG
;
A
#
# COMPACT_ATOMS: atom_id res chain seq x y z
N MET A 1 -23.33 15.84 -33.28
CA MET A 1 -21.90 16.20 -33.46
C MET A 1 -21.16 15.71 -32.25
N GLU A 2 -20.25 14.75 -32.42
CA GLU A 2 -19.40 14.30 -31.32
C GLU A 2 -18.37 15.40 -31.02
N VAL A 3 -18.28 15.79 -29.75
CA VAL A 3 -17.26 16.75 -29.31
C VAL A 3 -15.93 16.01 -29.23
N PRO A 4 -14.88 16.44 -29.94
CA PRO A 4 -13.57 15.81 -29.83
C PRO A 4 -13.06 15.81 -28.39
N ALA A 5 -12.32 14.78 -27.97
CA ALA A 5 -11.79 14.66 -26.61
C ALA A 5 -11.01 15.91 -26.14
N VAL A 6 -10.32 16.57 -27.06
CA VAL A 6 -9.60 17.84 -26.80
C VAL A 6 -10.55 18.95 -26.34
N GLY A 7 -11.76 19.03 -26.89
CA GLY A 7 -12.77 20.01 -26.47
C GLY A 7 -13.15 19.83 -24.99
N TRP A 8 -13.35 18.59 -24.56
CA TRP A 8 -13.61 18.27 -23.15
C TRP A 8 -12.42 18.55 -22.24
N GLN A 9 -11.21 18.22 -22.69
CA GLN A 9 -9.99 18.50 -21.93
C GLN A 9 -9.78 20.00 -21.73
N LEU A 10 -9.97 20.79 -22.79
CA LEU A 10 -9.92 22.26 -22.71
C LEU A 10 -10.98 22.81 -21.76
N LEU A 11 -12.20 22.25 -21.76
CA LEU A 11 -13.25 22.64 -20.82
C LEU A 11 -12.84 22.38 -19.37
N VAL A 12 -12.29 21.20 -19.06
CA VAL A 12 -11.80 20.86 -17.72
C VAL A 12 -10.66 21.81 -17.30
N VAL A 13 -9.68 22.03 -18.17
CA VAL A 13 -8.56 22.94 -17.91
C VAL A 13 -9.05 24.37 -17.70
N ALA A 14 -9.95 24.86 -18.55
CA ALA A 14 -10.56 26.19 -18.40
C ALA A 14 -11.31 26.32 -17.07
N GLY A 15 -12.10 25.32 -16.69
CA GLY A 15 -12.80 25.30 -15.40
C GLY A 15 -11.84 25.37 -14.20
N ILE A 16 -10.73 24.63 -14.26
CA ILE A 16 -9.67 24.68 -13.23
C ILE A 16 -9.03 26.08 -13.19
N VAL A 17 -8.61 26.61 -14.33
CA VAL A 17 -7.94 27.92 -14.41
C VAL A 17 -8.85 29.03 -13.90
N VAL A 18 -10.10 29.07 -14.34
CA VAL A 18 -11.08 30.09 -13.91
C VAL A 18 -11.34 29.97 -12.40
N SER A 19 -11.53 28.76 -11.88
CA SER A 19 -11.74 28.53 -10.45
C SER A 19 -10.54 28.99 -9.61
N LEU A 20 -9.32 28.61 -10.00
CA LEU A 20 -8.10 29.02 -9.31
C LEU A 20 -7.88 30.54 -9.41
N ALA A 21 -8.10 31.14 -10.58
CA ALA A 21 -8.01 32.58 -10.78
C ALA A 21 -9.00 33.33 -9.89
N ALA A 22 -10.25 32.85 -9.78
CA ALA A 22 -11.26 33.43 -8.90
C ALA A 22 -10.83 33.37 -7.42
N VAL A 23 -10.30 32.23 -6.96
CA VAL A 23 -9.79 32.09 -5.58
C VAL A 23 -8.60 33.02 -5.35
N VAL A 24 -7.65 33.12 -6.28
CA VAL A 24 -6.49 34.01 -6.14
C VAL A 24 -6.93 35.49 -6.13
N ALA A 25 -7.84 35.87 -7.03
CA ALA A 25 -8.37 37.23 -7.10
C ALA A 25 -9.15 37.62 -5.83
N ALA A 26 -9.92 36.69 -5.27
CA ALA A 26 -10.69 36.91 -4.04
C ALA A 26 -9.79 36.91 -2.78
N SER A 27 -8.83 35.99 -2.71
CA SER A 27 -7.98 35.82 -1.52
C SER A 27 -6.81 36.81 -1.44
N ARG A 28 -6.41 37.41 -2.57
CA ARG A 28 -5.28 38.34 -2.70
C ARG A 28 -4.09 37.92 -1.84
N PRO A 29 -3.48 36.76 -2.18
CA PRO A 29 -2.56 36.12 -1.26
C PRO A 29 -1.28 36.92 -1.03
N ASP A 30 -0.90 37.87 -1.89
CA ASP A 30 0.27 38.76 -1.73
C ASP A 30 1.55 38.01 -1.30
N GLY A 31 1.77 36.83 -1.87
CA GLY A 31 2.90 35.95 -1.55
C GLY A 31 2.81 35.17 -0.22
N ARG A 32 1.73 35.35 0.59
CA ARG A 32 1.52 34.70 1.89
C ARG A 32 1.61 33.18 1.84
N TRP A 33 1.09 32.55 0.77
CA TRP A 33 1.15 31.09 0.61
C TRP A 33 2.60 30.60 0.43
N GLY A 34 3.38 31.29 -0.40
CA GLY A 34 4.81 31.00 -0.58
C GLY A 34 5.61 31.24 0.69
N GLN A 35 5.31 32.31 1.44
CA GLN A 35 5.90 32.55 2.75
C GLN A 35 5.53 31.44 3.75
N LEU A 36 4.28 30.98 3.76
CA LEU A 36 3.83 29.88 4.62
C LEU A 36 4.63 28.61 4.36
N ALA A 37 4.79 28.19 3.10
CA ALA A 37 5.60 27.03 2.75
C ALA A 37 7.08 27.23 3.15
N ARG A 38 7.67 28.38 2.81
CA ARG A 38 9.08 28.72 3.11
C ARG A 38 9.39 28.85 4.60
N ARG A 39 8.39 29.01 5.47
CA ARG A 39 8.60 29.00 6.93
C ARG A 39 9.19 27.69 7.45
N ARG A 40 8.99 26.58 6.72
CA ARG A 40 9.41 25.25 7.19
C ARG A 40 10.17 24.45 6.15
N LEU A 41 9.97 24.74 4.87
CA LEU A 41 10.58 24.01 3.77
C LEU A 41 11.59 24.90 3.06
N VAL A 42 12.75 24.34 2.73
CA VAL A 42 13.75 25.00 1.89
C VAL A 42 13.11 25.30 0.54
N MET A 43 13.10 26.58 0.15
CA MET A 43 12.40 27.09 -1.05
C MET A 43 10.88 26.86 -1.07
N GLY A 44 10.28 26.40 0.04
CA GLY A 44 8.87 26.02 0.08
C GLY A 44 8.60 24.63 -0.50
N VAL A 45 9.64 23.84 -0.76
CA VAL A 45 9.56 22.56 -1.47
C VAL A 45 9.79 21.37 -0.50
N PRO A 46 8.93 20.34 -0.53
CA PRO A 46 9.07 19.12 0.27
C PRO A 46 10.05 18.14 -0.40
N TRP A 47 11.34 18.50 -0.38
CA TRP A 47 12.39 17.81 -1.13
C TRP A 47 12.48 16.32 -0.82
N GLY A 48 12.39 15.90 0.44
CA GLY A 48 12.46 14.49 0.81
C GLY A 48 11.26 13.69 0.32
N THR A 49 10.06 14.28 0.32
CA THR A 49 8.86 13.69 -0.28
C THR A 49 9.00 13.53 -1.79
N LEU A 50 9.57 14.53 -2.48
CA LEU A 50 9.83 14.44 -3.93
C LEU A 50 10.85 13.34 -4.25
N LEU A 51 11.92 13.22 -3.46
CA LEU A 51 12.92 12.16 -3.61
C LEU A 51 12.29 10.77 -3.41
N ALA A 52 11.42 10.61 -2.42
CA ALA A 52 10.69 9.36 -2.20
C ALA A 52 9.77 9.01 -3.38
N ALA A 53 8.98 9.97 -3.86
CA ALA A 53 8.09 9.77 -5.00
C ALA A 53 8.89 9.41 -6.28
N LEU A 54 10.03 10.07 -6.50
CA LEU A 54 10.93 9.77 -7.61
C LEU A 54 11.49 8.36 -7.50
N GLY A 55 12.02 7.97 -6.34
CA GLY A 55 12.59 6.64 -6.13
C GLY A 55 11.60 5.51 -6.40
N VAL A 56 10.37 5.65 -5.88
CA VAL A 56 9.29 4.68 -6.14
C VAL A 56 8.92 4.61 -7.62
N THR A 57 8.84 5.77 -8.28
CA THR A 57 8.53 5.83 -9.72
C THR A 57 9.62 5.18 -10.56
N LEU A 58 10.89 5.43 -10.24
CA LEU A 58 12.03 4.83 -10.93
C LEU A 58 12.08 3.31 -10.72
N PHE A 59 11.79 2.83 -9.52
CA PHE A 59 11.72 1.39 -9.25
C PHE A 59 10.66 0.72 -10.14
N TYR A 60 9.47 1.32 -10.23
CA TYR A 60 8.39 0.83 -11.10
C TYR A 60 8.78 0.80 -12.58
N LEU A 61 9.36 1.90 -13.06
CA LEU A 61 9.72 2.05 -14.48
C LEU A 61 10.86 1.13 -14.89
N VAL A 62 11.87 0.96 -14.03
CA VAL A 62 13.10 0.25 -14.37
C VAL A 62 13.08 -1.19 -13.85
N ALA A 63 12.98 -1.40 -12.53
CA ALA A 63 13.12 -2.73 -11.94
C ALA A 63 11.92 -3.64 -12.23
N GLN A 64 10.74 -3.07 -12.47
CA GLN A 64 9.54 -3.85 -12.79
C GLN A 64 9.17 -3.83 -14.27
N ASP A 65 10.10 -3.40 -15.13
CA ASP A 65 9.88 -3.30 -16.58
C ASP A 65 8.68 -2.39 -16.96
N GLY A 66 8.37 -1.38 -16.14
CA GLY A 66 7.25 -0.47 -16.38
C GLY A 66 7.47 0.48 -17.56
N LEU A 67 8.70 0.61 -18.09
CA LEU A 67 8.98 1.36 -19.32
C LEU A 67 8.43 0.65 -20.57
N VAL A 68 8.62 -0.67 -20.64
CA VAL A 68 8.13 -1.49 -21.76
C VAL A 68 6.67 -1.89 -21.52
N ASN A 69 6.36 -2.31 -20.29
CA ASN A 69 5.06 -2.86 -19.89
C ASN A 69 4.36 -2.01 -18.81
N PRO A 70 3.96 -0.75 -19.12
CA PRO A 70 3.50 0.21 -18.12
C PRO A 70 2.20 -0.17 -17.43
N ARG A 71 1.43 -1.15 -17.92
CA ARG A 71 0.16 -1.59 -17.29
C ARG A 71 0.25 -2.98 -16.68
N ASP A 72 1.29 -3.74 -17.02
CA ASP A 72 1.48 -5.13 -16.64
C ASP A 72 2.94 -5.37 -16.23
N PRO A 73 3.38 -4.75 -15.13
CA PRO A 73 4.77 -4.82 -14.68
C PRO A 73 5.14 -6.21 -14.15
N VAL A 74 6.43 -6.49 -14.00
CA VAL A 74 6.91 -7.67 -13.25
C VAL A 74 6.59 -7.51 -11.77
N VAL A 75 5.87 -8.47 -11.19
CA VAL A 75 5.33 -8.37 -9.81
C VAL A 75 5.81 -9.49 -8.89
N ILE A 76 5.81 -10.72 -9.38
CA ILE A 76 6.06 -11.93 -8.58
C ILE A 76 7.37 -11.86 -7.78
N PRO A 77 8.54 -11.55 -8.36
CA PRO A 77 9.81 -11.52 -7.60
C PRO A 77 9.91 -10.38 -6.58
N PHE A 78 8.99 -9.41 -6.60
CA PHE A 78 9.04 -8.23 -5.73
C PHE A 78 7.95 -8.23 -4.65
N ARG A 79 7.22 -9.34 -4.45
CA ARG A 79 6.30 -9.48 -3.30
C ARG A 79 7.07 -9.93 -2.06
N ALA A 80 6.59 -9.52 -0.89
CA ALA A 80 7.09 -9.96 0.40
C ALA A 80 6.60 -11.38 0.72
N TRP A 81 7.14 -12.40 0.05
CA TRP A 81 6.75 -13.81 0.22
C TRP A 81 7.19 -14.44 1.56
N GLY A 82 7.97 -13.74 2.37
CA GLY A 82 8.46 -14.24 3.65
C GLY A 82 9.96 -14.11 3.80
N TYR A 83 10.44 -14.36 5.01
CA TYR A 83 11.82 -14.11 5.42
C TYR A 83 12.85 -15.01 4.72
N PHE A 84 12.41 -16.14 4.16
CA PHE A 84 13.25 -17.03 3.35
C PHE A 84 13.54 -16.47 1.95
N TYR A 85 12.89 -15.37 1.55
CA TYR A 85 13.17 -14.66 0.31
C TYR A 85 13.42 -13.15 0.55
N PRO A 86 14.63 -12.78 1.02
CA PRO A 86 14.96 -11.41 1.44
C PRO A 86 14.78 -10.35 0.35
N THR A 87 15.03 -10.70 -0.91
CA THR A 87 14.86 -9.80 -2.06
C THR A 87 13.44 -9.24 -2.11
N GLY A 88 12.43 -10.10 -2.00
CA GLY A 88 11.03 -9.70 -1.93
C GLY A 88 10.74 -8.82 -0.71
N MET A 89 11.23 -9.21 0.46
CA MET A 89 10.99 -8.47 1.72
C MET A 89 11.52 -7.03 1.68
N VAL A 90 12.69 -6.81 1.06
CA VAL A 90 13.33 -5.49 0.98
C VAL A 90 12.72 -4.61 -0.11
N THR A 91 12.26 -5.22 -1.21
CA THR A 91 11.80 -4.47 -2.39
C THR A 91 10.29 -4.25 -2.45
N ALA A 92 9.50 -5.04 -1.71
CA ALA A 92 8.04 -5.05 -1.80
C ALA A 92 7.38 -3.69 -1.58
N ALA A 93 7.88 -2.89 -0.65
CA ALA A 93 7.33 -1.56 -0.43
C ALA A 93 7.54 -0.63 -1.63
N PHE A 94 8.58 -0.84 -2.45
CA PHE A 94 8.91 0.04 -3.58
C PHE A 94 8.30 -0.44 -4.90
N ALA A 95 7.98 -1.73 -5.00
CA ALA A 95 7.33 -2.34 -6.15
C ALA A 95 5.80 -2.13 -6.14
N HIS A 96 5.15 -2.23 -7.30
CA HIS A 96 3.71 -2.02 -7.47
C HIS A 96 3.10 -3.02 -8.46
N SER A 97 1.84 -3.39 -8.22
CA SER A 97 1.11 -4.35 -9.06
C SER A 97 0.59 -3.80 -10.40
N GLY A 98 0.82 -2.52 -10.69
CA GLY A 98 0.37 -1.90 -11.95
C GLY A 98 0.31 -0.37 -11.89
N PHE A 99 0.05 0.24 -13.05
CA PHE A 99 0.09 1.70 -13.22
C PHE A 99 -0.80 2.46 -12.23
N GLY A 100 -2.05 2.01 -12.07
CA GLY A 100 -3.00 2.66 -11.17
C GLY A 100 -2.54 2.59 -9.71
N HIS A 101 -1.85 1.52 -9.33
CA HIS A 101 -1.33 1.32 -7.98
C HIS A 101 -0.16 2.26 -7.68
N VAL A 102 0.84 2.34 -8.58
CA VAL A 102 1.96 3.29 -8.41
C VAL A 102 1.49 4.74 -8.46
N LEU A 103 0.57 5.08 -9.37
CA LEU A 103 0.00 6.42 -9.47
C LEU A 103 -0.70 6.82 -8.15
N GLY A 104 -1.52 5.92 -7.60
CA GLY A 104 -2.20 6.15 -6.33
C GLY A 104 -1.23 6.41 -5.16
N ASN A 105 -0.17 5.61 -5.06
CA ASN A 105 0.83 5.76 -4.00
C ASN A 105 1.71 7.00 -4.19
N VAL A 106 2.06 7.37 -5.43
CA VAL A 106 2.80 8.60 -5.73
C VAL A 106 1.95 9.83 -5.40
N VAL A 107 0.67 9.86 -5.80
CA VAL A 107 -0.24 10.96 -5.44
C VAL A 107 -0.40 11.02 -3.92
N GLY A 108 -0.63 9.89 -3.25
CA GLY A 108 -0.72 9.82 -1.79
C GLY A 108 0.56 10.33 -1.09
N THR A 109 1.73 9.96 -1.62
CA THR A 109 3.04 10.40 -1.13
C THR A 109 3.20 11.92 -1.28
N LEU A 110 2.96 12.47 -2.47
CA LEU A 110 3.07 13.90 -2.72
C LEU A 110 2.12 14.69 -1.82
N VAL A 111 0.93 14.16 -1.55
CA VAL A 111 -0.11 14.84 -0.81
C VAL A 111 0.12 14.75 0.71
N PHE A 112 0.16 13.54 1.27
CA PHE A 112 0.33 13.34 2.72
C PHE A 112 1.78 13.53 3.16
N GLY A 113 2.73 13.10 2.35
CA GLY A 113 4.17 13.27 2.61
C GLY A 113 4.54 14.74 2.71
N SER A 114 3.98 15.62 1.86
CA SER A 114 4.23 17.07 1.95
C SER A 114 3.73 17.68 3.26
N ILE A 115 2.57 17.26 3.75
CA ILE A 115 2.03 17.74 5.04
C ILE A 115 2.89 17.22 6.20
N ALA A 116 3.28 15.95 6.13
CA ALA A 116 4.11 15.31 7.13
C ALA A 116 5.54 15.89 7.17
N GLU A 117 6.14 16.17 6.02
CA GLU A 117 7.46 16.82 5.89
C GLU A 117 7.39 18.28 6.34
N TYR A 118 6.28 18.98 6.06
CA TYR A 118 6.03 20.31 6.62
C TYR A 118 5.92 20.28 8.16
N ALA A 119 5.33 19.23 8.73
CA ALA A 119 5.33 19.00 10.18
C ALA A 119 6.74 18.72 10.72
N TRP A 120 7.54 17.92 10.00
CA TRP A 120 8.95 17.66 10.29
C TRP A 120 9.80 18.92 10.26
N SER A 121 9.64 19.78 9.25
CA SER A 121 10.39 21.02 9.00
C SER A 121 11.88 20.82 8.70
N HIS A 122 12.37 21.46 7.64
CA HIS A 122 13.79 21.54 7.29
C HIS A 122 14.55 22.52 8.19
N PHE A 123 13.84 23.42 8.87
CA PHE A 123 14.44 24.36 9.82
C PHE A 123 14.18 23.93 11.26
N PRO A 124 15.12 24.20 12.19
CA PRO A 124 14.93 23.90 13.60
C PRO A 124 13.81 24.77 14.19
N ARG A 125 13.13 24.26 15.21
CA ARG A 125 11.89 24.86 15.76
C ARG A 125 11.97 25.21 17.24
N GLU A 126 13.05 24.83 17.89
CA GLU A 126 13.29 25.09 19.31
C GLU A 126 13.79 26.52 19.51
N ARG A 127 13.45 27.12 20.65
CA ARG A 127 13.86 28.48 20.97
C ARG A 127 15.39 28.53 21.10
N GLY A 128 16.01 29.54 20.49
CA GLY A 128 17.48 29.70 20.50
C GLY A 128 18.22 28.83 19.48
N SER A 129 17.52 28.02 18.68
CA SER A 129 18.15 27.24 17.61
C SER A 129 18.44 28.10 16.37
N THR A 130 19.62 27.89 15.79
CA THR A 130 20.07 28.51 14.54
C THR A 130 20.31 27.42 13.50
N SER A 131 19.98 27.70 12.23
CA SER A 131 20.30 26.78 11.14
C SER A 131 21.82 26.67 10.95
N PHE A 132 22.27 25.50 10.50
CA PHE A 132 23.68 25.20 10.22
C PHE A 132 24.63 25.17 11.44
N SER A 133 24.12 25.30 12.67
CA SER A 133 24.96 25.22 13.88
C SER A 133 25.40 23.80 14.24
N SER A 134 24.68 22.79 13.77
CA SER A 134 25.01 21.37 13.96
C SER A 134 24.36 20.53 12.85
N PRO A 135 24.73 19.24 12.72
CA PRO A 135 24.07 18.35 11.75
C PRO A 135 22.55 18.28 11.93
N SER A 136 22.03 18.31 13.17
CA SER A 136 20.59 18.21 13.43
C SER A 136 19.80 19.49 13.11
N THR A 137 20.49 20.63 12.99
CA THR A 137 19.93 21.93 12.59
C THR A 137 20.24 22.32 11.15
N ASN A 138 21.05 21.52 10.44
CA ASN A 138 21.35 21.69 9.02
C ASN A 138 20.15 21.25 8.14
N PRO A 139 19.57 22.14 7.31
CA PRO A 139 18.42 21.80 6.48
C PRO A 139 18.63 20.62 5.53
N LEU A 140 19.82 20.45 4.96
CA LEU A 140 20.12 19.35 4.03
C LEU A 140 20.16 18.01 4.76
N VAL A 141 20.76 17.95 5.94
CA VAL A 141 20.79 16.75 6.78
C VAL A 141 19.37 16.39 7.22
N ARG A 142 18.52 17.38 7.51
CA ARG A 142 17.11 17.13 7.88
C ARG A 142 16.27 16.60 6.72
N ILE A 143 16.55 17.01 5.48
CA ILE A 143 15.95 16.44 4.25
C ILE A 143 16.43 15.00 4.05
N ALA A 144 17.73 14.76 4.20
CA ALA A 144 18.31 13.42 4.10
C ALA A 144 17.73 12.47 5.17
N ALA A 145 17.61 12.94 6.42
CA ALA A 145 17.02 12.18 7.52
C ALA A 145 15.54 11.86 7.28
N TRP A 146 14.77 12.79 6.69
CA TRP A 146 13.40 12.51 6.27
C TRP A 146 13.36 11.39 5.24
N THR A 147 14.16 11.51 4.18
CA THR A 147 14.25 10.52 3.08
C THR A 147 14.69 9.14 3.59
N ALA A 148 15.68 9.10 4.48
CA ALA A 148 16.11 7.86 5.13
C ALA A 148 15.02 7.25 6.01
N GLY A 149 14.27 8.08 6.77
CA GLY A 149 13.13 7.63 7.56
C GLY A 149 12.01 7.02 6.70
N VAL A 150 11.78 7.58 5.51
CA VAL A 150 10.83 7.03 4.52
C VAL A 150 11.30 5.66 4.01
N PHE A 151 12.58 5.52 3.70
CA PHE A 151 13.15 4.23 3.29
C PHE A 151 13.03 3.18 4.40
N VAL A 152 13.36 3.55 5.65
CA VAL A 152 13.18 2.66 6.83
C VAL A 152 11.73 2.27 7.02
N ALA A 153 10.78 3.21 6.87
CA ALA A 153 9.36 2.89 6.92
C ALA A 153 8.94 1.89 5.82
N GLY A 154 9.54 1.99 4.62
CA GLY A 154 9.36 1.02 3.55
C GLY A 154 9.87 -0.37 3.94
N LEU A 155 11.09 -0.47 4.48
CA LEU A 155 11.65 -1.74 4.96
C LEU A 155 10.80 -2.37 6.05
N LEU A 156 10.39 -1.59 7.06
CA LEU A 156 9.52 -2.08 8.13
C LEU A 156 8.17 -2.53 7.60
N SER A 157 7.61 -1.81 6.62
CA SER A 157 6.36 -2.21 5.97
C SER A 157 6.52 -3.53 5.22
N GLY A 158 7.62 -3.76 4.51
CA GLY A 158 7.89 -5.03 3.83
C GLY A 158 8.07 -6.18 4.82
N LEU A 159 8.88 -5.97 5.86
CA LEU A 159 9.21 -6.97 6.88
C LEU A 159 8.02 -7.40 7.74
N PHE A 160 7.12 -6.47 8.06
CA PHE A 160 6.08 -6.69 9.08
C PHE A 160 4.64 -6.60 8.54
N SER A 161 4.45 -6.68 7.23
CA SER A 161 3.11 -6.83 6.66
C SER A 161 2.70 -8.30 6.56
N LEU A 162 1.40 -8.57 6.69
CA LEU A 162 0.82 -9.90 6.55
C LEU A 162 0.69 -10.31 5.07
N GLY A 163 1.35 -11.43 4.72
CA GLY A 163 1.22 -12.09 3.42
C GLY A 163 2.05 -11.46 2.31
N PRO A 164 1.92 -11.96 1.07
CA PRO A 164 2.74 -11.56 -0.08
C PRO A 164 2.36 -10.15 -0.61
N VAL A 165 2.61 -9.15 0.22
CA VAL A 165 2.28 -7.75 -0.05
C VAL A 165 3.23 -7.14 -1.07
N ILE A 166 2.73 -6.11 -1.74
CA ILE A 166 3.48 -5.26 -2.67
C ILE A 166 2.86 -3.87 -2.62
N GLY A 167 3.66 -2.82 -2.68
CA GLY A 167 3.20 -1.44 -2.75
C GLY A 167 3.70 -0.55 -1.61
N PHE A 168 3.87 0.73 -1.93
CA PHE A 168 4.33 1.78 -1.01
C PHE A 168 3.24 2.27 -0.04
N SER A 169 2.05 1.65 -0.07
CA SER A 169 0.88 2.11 0.67
C SER A 169 1.11 2.14 2.19
N GLY A 170 1.86 1.20 2.78
CA GLY A 170 2.22 1.27 4.22
C GLY A 170 2.96 2.56 4.58
N VAL A 171 3.89 3.02 3.73
CA VAL A 171 4.60 4.30 3.91
C VAL A 171 3.67 5.50 3.71
N VAL A 172 2.74 5.43 2.76
CA VAL A 172 1.69 6.45 2.60
C VAL A 172 0.85 6.57 3.87
N PHE A 173 0.47 5.44 4.49
CA PHE A 173 -0.23 5.46 5.77
C PHE A 173 0.65 6.01 6.91
N ALA A 174 1.98 5.80 6.88
CA ALA A 174 2.89 6.48 7.81
C ALA A 174 2.88 8.00 7.62
N PHE A 175 2.85 8.51 6.39
CA PHE A 175 2.66 9.95 6.16
C PHE A 175 1.31 10.43 6.69
N VAL A 176 0.23 9.68 6.46
CA VAL A 176 -1.10 9.99 6.98
C VAL A 176 -1.07 10.06 8.51
N GLY A 177 -0.51 9.04 9.17
CA GLY A 177 -0.35 8.95 10.62
C GLY A 177 0.41 10.12 11.21
N PHE A 178 1.51 10.49 10.56
CA PHE A 178 2.34 11.61 10.97
C PHE A 178 1.61 12.96 10.78
N ALA A 179 1.00 13.15 9.61
CA ALA A 179 0.28 14.36 9.26
C ALA A 179 -0.94 14.57 10.15
N LEU A 180 -1.74 13.52 10.43
CA LEU A 180 -2.98 13.64 11.22
C LEU A 180 -2.72 14.04 12.67
N VAL A 181 -1.61 13.60 13.26
CA VAL A 181 -1.25 13.96 14.64
C VAL A 181 -0.94 15.46 14.73
N ARG A 182 -0.20 16.02 13.77
CA ARG A 182 0.19 17.43 13.80
C ARG A 182 -0.83 18.38 13.18
N TYR A 183 -1.45 17.99 12.08
CA TYR A 183 -2.33 18.80 11.25
C TYR A 183 -3.64 18.06 10.94
N PRO A 184 -4.42 17.67 11.97
CA PRO A 184 -5.59 16.78 11.82
C PRO A 184 -6.61 17.27 10.79
N LEU A 185 -6.97 18.56 10.83
CA LEU A 185 -7.93 19.13 9.88
C LEU A 185 -7.40 19.19 8.45
N ALA A 186 -6.11 19.49 8.27
CA ALA A 186 -5.50 19.49 6.95
C ALA A 186 -5.50 18.07 6.38
N THR A 187 -5.17 17.06 7.18
CA THR A 187 -5.20 15.65 6.74
C THR A 187 -6.60 15.21 6.34
N VAL A 188 -7.65 15.61 7.07
CA VAL A 188 -9.04 15.31 6.67
C VAL A 188 -9.44 16.04 5.39
N ALA A 189 -9.14 17.34 5.28
CA ALA A 189 -9.44 18.12 4.07
C ALA A 189 -8.74 17.52 2.83
N THR A 190 -7.59 16.90 3.04
CA THR A 190 -6.78 16.27 2.00
C THR A 190 -7.43 15.00 1.41
N LEU A 191 -8.31 14.34 2.16
CA LEU A 191 -9.12 13.24 1.64
C LEU A 191 -9.98 13.73 0.46
N ALA A 192 -10.65 14.88 0.63
CA ALA A 192 -11.42 15.52 -0.44
C ALA A 192 -10.54 15.96 -1.62
N VAL A 193 -9.35 16.50 -1.35
CA VAL A 193 -8.39 16.88 -2.41
C VAL A 193 -8.00 15.68 -3.27
N THR A 194 -7.77 14.51 -2.66
CA THR A 194 -7.40 13.29 -3.38
C THR A 194 -8.54 12.85 -4.32
N SER A 195 -9.80 12.96 -3.88
CA SER A 195 -10.97 12.68 -4.71
C SER A 195 -11.08 13.64 -5.89
N VAL A 196 -10.83 14.94 -5.68
CA VAL A 196 -10.85 15.96 -6.75
C VAL A 196 -9.75 15.69 -7.77
N VAL A 197 -8.51 15.42 -7.35
CA VAL A 197 -7.40 15.10 -8.27
C VAL A 197 -7.71 13.86 -9.09
N THR A 198 -8.26 12.82 -8.45
CA THR A 198 -8.65 11.59 -9.14
C THR A 198 -9.75 11.83 -10.17
N LEU A 199 -10.74 12.67 -9.83
CA LEU A 199 -11.82 13.07 -10.74
C LEU A 199 -11.26 13.84 -11.95
N VAL A 200 -10.42 14.85 -11.71
CA VAL A 200 -9.79 15.65 -12.77
C VAL A 200 -8.96 14.75 -13.68
N TYR A 201 -8.12 13.87 -13.11
CA TYR A 201 -7.33 12.92 -13.88
C TYR A 201 -8.20 12.03 -14.78
N ARG A 202 -9.27 11.46 -14.22
CA ARG A 202 -10.20 10.60 -14.96
C ARG A 202 -10.92 11.38 -16.05
N ALA A 203 -11.38 12.60 -15.76
CA ALA A 203 -12.05 13.48 -16.72
C ALA A 203 -11.12 13.89 -17.88
N LEU A 204 -9.82 14.13 -17.62
CA LEU A 204 -8.87 14.43 -18.68
C LEU A 204 -8.52 13.19 -19.54
N ARG A 205 -8.43 12.01 -18.92
CA ARG A 205 -8.08 10.75 -19.61
C ARG A 205 -9.23 10.16 -20.41
N ARG A 206 -10.44 10.18 -19.85
CA ARG A 206 -11.68 9.62 -20.42
C ARG A 206 -12.81 10.60 -20.12
N PRO A 207 -12.91 11.70 -20.89
CA PRO A 207 -13.89 12.75 -20.64
C PRO A 207 -15.33 12.27 -20.81
N GLU A 208 -15.53 11.27 -21.67
CA GLU A 208 -16.80 10.63 -21.93
C GLU A 208 -16.61 9.11 -21.87
N ILE A 209 -17.58 8.41 -21.26
CA ILE A 209 -17.54 6.95 -21.10
C ILE A 209 -18.91 6.40 -21.46
N THR A 210 -18.97 5.64 -22.56
CA THR A 210 -20.13 4.82 -22.93
C THR A 210 -19.82 3.37 -22.58
N ARG A 211 -20.73 2.69 -21.89
CA ARG A 211 -20.58 1.30 -21.44
C ARG A 211 -21.81 0.50 -21.83
N THR A 212 -21.59 -0.67 -22.40
CA THR A 212 -22.60 -1.72 -22.55
C THR A 212 -22.44 -2.73 -21.42
N ALA A 213 -23.53 -3.41 -21.04
CA ALA A 213 -23.45 -4.50 -20.08
C ALA A 213 -22.55 -5.61 -20.62
N SER A 214 -21.62 -6.09 -19.80
CA SER A 214 -20.71 -7.20 -20.13
C SER A 214 -20.47 -8.02 -18.87
N GLU A 215 -20.34 -9.34 -19.02
CA GLU A 215 -19.89 -10.18 -17.91
C GLU A 215 -18.45 -9.80 -17.53
N SER A 216 -18.21 -9.60 -16.24
CA SER A 216 -16.88 -9.30 -15.74
C SER A 216 -16.65 -9.98 -14.40
N PHE A 217 -15.51 -10.67 -14.27
CA PHE A 217 -15.06 -11.18 -12.98
C PHE A 217 -14.47 -10.05 -12.12
N SER A 218 -15.10 -9.75 -10.98
CA SER A 218 -14.61 -8.76 -10.00
C SER A 218 -14.57 -9.34 -8.60
N ARG A 219 -13.43 -9.22 -7.93
CA ARG A 219 -13.34 -9.51 -6.49
C ARG A 219 -13.93 -8.34 -5.69
N PRO A 220 -14.41 -8.58 -4.45
CA PRO A 220 -14.78 -7.48 -3.57
C PRO A 220 -13.59 -6.55 -3.37
N TRP A 221 -13.78 -5.24 -3.55
CA TRP A 221 -12.67 -4.27 -3.51
C TRP A 221 -11.86 -4.29 -2.19
N TRP A 222 -12.48 -4.72 -1.09
CA TRP A 222 -11.85 -4.83 0.22
C TRP A 222 -10.97 -6.08 0.37
N ALA A 223 -11.13 -7.08 -0.49
CA ALA A 223 -10.35 -8.33 -0.46
C ALA A 223 -8.93 -8.19 -1.00
N ASP A 224 -8.58 -7.04 -1.60
CA ASP A 224 -7.24 -6.73 -2.10
C ASP A 224 -6.51 -5.70 -1.21
N VAL A 225 -7.02 -5.42 -0.01
CA VAL A 225 -6.49 -4.39 0.90
C VAL A 225 -5.64 -5.02 2.01
N ALA A 226 -4.40 -4.56 2.15
CA ALA A 226 -3.47 -4.95 3.23
C ALA A 226 -3.75 -4.18 4.54
N ILE A 227 -4.90 -4.43 5.17
CA ILE A 227 -5.40 -3.64 6.31
C ILE A 227 -4.40 -3.59 7.47
N GLN A 228 -3.78 -4.72 7.82
CA GLN A 228 -2.76 -4.76 8.87
C GLN A 228 -1.51 -3.94 8.50
N GLY A 229 -1.02 -4.05 7.26
CA GLY A 229 0.12 -3.26 6.79
C GLY A 229 -0.16 -1.75 6.77
N HIS A 230 -1.39 -1.37 6.40
CA HIS A 230 -1.86 0.01 6.49
C HIS A 230 -1.94 0.52 7.93
N ALA A 231 -2.47 -0.29 8.86
CA ALA A 231 -2.51 0.05 10.28
C ALA A 231 -1.10 0.16 10.88
N LEU A 232 -0.18 -0.76 10.54
CA LEU A 232 1.23 -0.72 10.94
C LEU A 232 1.87 0.59 10.48
N GLY A 233 1.73 0.92 9.19
CA GLY A 233 2.21 2.18 8.62
C GLY A 233 1.66 3.40 9.36
N LEU A 234 0.34 3.45 9.58
CA LEU A 234 -0.32 4.53 10.31
C LEU A 234 0.29 4.71 11.71
N PHE A 235 0.42 3.63 12.49
CA PHE A 235 0.99 3.69 13.83
C PHE A 235 2.46 4.06 13.84
N LEU A 236 3.25 3.63 12.85
CA LEU A 236 4.64 4.06 12.69
C LEU A 236 4.72 5.58 12.52
N GLY A 237 3.86 6.14 11.67
CA GLY A 237 3.72 7.59 11.49
C GLY A 237 3.27 8.34 12.76
N VAL A 238 2.27 7.80 13.45
CA VAL A 238 1.74 8.36 14.71
C VAL A 238 2.83 8.39 15.78
N VAL A 239 3.50 7.27 16.02
CA VAL A 239 4.58 7.14 17.02
C VAL A 239 5.70 8.14 16.72
N ALA A 240 6.17 8.18 15.46
CA ALA A 240 7.21 9.11 15.04
C ALA A 240 6.82 10.59 15.24
N CYS A 241 5.58 10.96 14.90
CA CYS A 241 5.11 12.32 15.11
C CYS A 241 4.91 12.64 16.58
N VAL A 242 4.33 11.75 17.39
CA VAL A 242 4.16 11.94 18.83
C VAL A 242 5.51 12.17 19.51
N ALA A 243 6.51 11.35 19.20
CA ALA A 243 7.88 11.53 19.69
C ALA A 243 8.44 12.91 19.33
N LEU A 244 8.22 13.35 18.08
CA LEU A 244 8.63 14.68 17.63
C LEU A 244 7.91 15.81 18.40
N LEU A 245 6.61 15.67 18.64
CA LEU A 245 5.81 16.68 19.33
C LEU A 245 6.16 16.79 20.81
N TYR A 246 6.47 15.66 21.45
CA TYR A 246 6.97 15.63 22.82
C TYR A 246 8.30 16.35 22.95
N ARG A 247 9.27 16.07 22.06
CA ARG A 247 10.56 16.79 22.06
C ARG A 247 10.40 18.30 21.84
N ARG A 248 9.39 18.71 21.08
CA ARG A 248 9.10 20.13 20.78
C ARG A 248 8.15 20.79 21.77
N GLY A 249 7.66 20.08 22.78
CA GLY A 249 6.69 20.61 23.76
C GLY A 249 5.38 21.11 23.13
N VAL A 250 4.94 20.54 22.00
CA VAL A 250 3.68 20.96 21.36
C VAL A 250 2.56 19.97 21.62
N ARG A 251 1.39 20.47 22.01
CA ARG A 251 0.21 19.67 22.32
C ARG A 251 -0.95 20.00 21.36
N PRO A 252 -1.24 19.13 20.37
CA PRO A 252 -2.44 19.21 19.56
C PRO A 252 -3.72 19.02 20.39
N SER A 253 -4.86 19.44 19.84
CA SER A 253 -6.17 19.17 20.45
C SER A 253 -6.52 17.68 20.32
N PRO A 254 -6.73 16.95 21.42
CA PRO A 254 -7.05 15.52 21.38
C PRO A 254 -8.35 15.23 20.61
N ALA A 255 -9.36 16.09 20.78
CA ALA A 255 -10.64 15.94 20.08
C ALA A 255 -10.49 16.03 18.56
N ARG A 256 -9.63 16.94 18.06
CA ARG A 256 -9.35 17.07 16.62
C ARG A 256 -8.56 15.88 16.10
N VAL A 257 -7.61 15.37 16.87
CA VAL A 257 -6.82 14.18 16.51
C VAL A 257 -7.72 12.94 16.48
N TRP A 258 -8.57 12.75 17.49
CA TRP A 258 -9.55 11.67 17.55
C TRP A 258 -10.47 11.68 16.32
N LEU A 259 -11.09 12.83 16.04
CA LEU A 259 -12.00 12.98 14.91
C LEU A 259 -11.29 12.74 13.57
N ALA A 260 -10.09 13.29 13.40
CA ALA A 260 -9.30 13.07 12.19
C ALA A 260 -8.89 11.60 12.03
N ALA A 261 -8.41 10.95 13.09
CA ALA A 261 -8.05 9.54 13.08
C ALA A 261 -9.26 8.66 12.71
N LEU A 262 -10.44 8.95 13.29
CA LEU A 262 -11.68 8.26 12.99
C LEU A 262 -12.07 8.42 11.51
N LEU A 263 -12.19 9.67 11.03
CA LEU A 263 -12.60 9.95 9.65
C LEU A 263 -11.63 9.36 8.62
N VAL A 264 -10.32 9.51 8.85
CA VAL A 264 -9.28 8.96 7.99
C VAL A 264 -9.33 7.43 8.00
N ALA A 265 -9.44 6.78 9.17
CA ALA A 265 -9.46 5.33 9.26
C ALA A 265 -10.70 4.73 8.56
N VAL A 266 -11.86 5.38 8.67
CA VAL A 266 -13.09 4.97 7.98
C VAL A 266 -12.96 5.16 6.47
N ASP A 267 -12.54 6.34 6.01
CA ASP A 267 -12.33 6.65 4.58
C ASP A 267 -11.34 5.70 3.93
N ARG A 268 -10.27 5.36 4.64
CA ARG A 268 -9.19 4.48 4.17
C ARG A 268 -9.46 2.99 4.37
N GLY A 269 -10.66 2.62 4.79
CA GLY A 269 -11.10 1.23 4.81
C GLY A 269 -10.45 0.37 5.90
N LEU A 270 -9.87 0.97 6.96
CA LEU A 270 -9.24 0.20 8.06
C LEU A 270 -10.24 -0.68 8.82
N TRP A 271 -11.54 -0.45 8.65
CA TRP A 271 -12.62 -1.26 9.21
C TRP A 271 -12.85 -2.58 8.45
N ALA A 272 -12.29 -2.75 7.25
CA ALA A 272 -12.71 -3.80 6.32
C ALA A 272 -12.14 -5.20 6.63
N VAL A 273 -12.01 -5.57 7.91
CA VAL A 273 -11.38 -6.83 8.37
C VAL A 273 -12.07 -8.04 7.74
N TYR A 274 -11.31 -8.91 7.06
CA TYR A 274 -11.86 -10.04 6.32
C TYR A 274 -11.01 -11.31 6.43
N THR A 275 -11.61 -12.45 6.06
CA THR A 275 -10.93 -13.74 5.88
C THR A 275 -11.19 -14.29 4.48
N ILE A 276 -10.27 -15.11 3.99
CA ILE A 276 -10.38 -15.87 2.74
C ILE A 276 -10.87 -17.26 3.12
N GLU A 277 -11.97 -17.73 2.52
CA GLU A 277 -12.61 -19.02 2.81
C GLU A 277 -12.56 -20.00 1.63
N GLY A 278 -11.88 -19.63 0.54
CA GLY A 278 -11.79 -20.39 -0.72
C GLY A 278 -11.15 -19.53 -1.82
N SER A 279 -10.91 -20.10 -3.01
CA SER A 279 -10.31 -19.41 -4.15
C SER A 279 -11.01 -18.08 -4.51
N ASP A 280 -12.35 -18.04 -4.43
CA ASP A 280 -13.16 -16.86 -4.77
C ASP A 280 -14.22 -16.53 -3.68
N ARG A 281 -14.04 -17.00 -2.44
CA ARG A 281 -14.98 -16.78 -1.33
C ARG A 281 -14.31 -16.00 -0.19
N PHE A 282 -14.94 -14.91 0.23
CA PHE A 282 -14.42 -13.99 1.24
C PHE A 282 -15.49 -13.63 2.26
N ARG A 283 -15.11 -13.50 3.54
CA ARG A 283 -16.01 -13.11 4.63
C ARG A 283 -15.54 -11.83 5.30
N LEU A 284 -16.45 -10.87 5.47
CA LEU A 284 -16.17 -9.53 6.01
C LEU A 284 -16.73 -9.36 7.44
N PHE A 285 -15.88 -8.99 8.38
CA PHE A 285 -16.20 -8.76 9.80
C PHE A 285 -16.37 -7.27 10.11
N ARG A 286 -17.38 -6.64 9.48
CA ARG A 286 -17.59 -5.17 9.55
C ARG A 286 -17.74 -4.63 10.97
N ALA A 287 -18.43 -5.33 11.87
CA ALA A 287 -18.64 -4.88 13.25
C ALA A 287 -17.32 -4.84 14.04
N VAL A 288 -16.51 -5.90 13.93
CA VAL A 288 -15.20 -5.99 14.60
C VAL A 288 -14.27 -4.88 14.11
N GLY A 289 -14.18 -4.70 12.79
CA GLY A 289 -13.32 -3.65 12.24
C GLY A 289 -13.81 -2.23 12.57
N THR A 290 -15.12 -2.01 12.64
CA THR A 290 -15.67 -0.71 13.08
C THR A 290 -15.27 -0.41 14.53
N ALA A 291 -15.44 -1.38 15.43
CA ALA A 291 -15.02 -1.23 16.83
C ALA A 291 -13.50 -0.97 16.94
N ALA A 292 -12.68 -1.69 16.17
CA ALA A 292 -11.24 -1.50 16.11
C ALA A 292 -10.84 -0.08 15.67
N VAL A 293 -11.56 0.51 14.71
CA VAL A 293 -11.32 1.89 14.27
C VAL A 293 -11.61 2.92 15.37
N PHE A 294 -12.67 2.73 16.16
CA PHE A 294 -12.94 3.62 17.31
C PHE A 294 -11.86 3.49 18.39
N LEU A 295 -11.42 2.26 18.69
CA LEU A 295 -10.32 2.01 19.62
C LEU A 295 -9.02 2.65 19.13
N LEU A 296 -8.68 2.48 17.84
CA LEU A 296 -7.53 3.12 17.21
C LEU A 296 -7.57 4.64 17.38
N ALA A 297 -8.69 5.28 17.05
CA ALA A 297 -8.83 6.73 17.19
C ALA A 297 -8.67 7.21 18.64
N ALA A 298 -9.23 6.46 19.60
CA ALA A 298 -9.09 6.75 21.03
C ALA A 298 -7.63 6.60 21.49
N THR A 299 -6.95 5.53 21.11
CA THR A 299 -5.54 5.27 21.43
C THR A 299 -4.61 6.35 20.88
N VAL A 300 -4.79 6.77 19.62
CA VAL A 300 -4.02 7.85 19.01
C VAL A 300 -4.26 9.18 19.74
N ALA A 301 -5.51 9.51 20.07
CA ALA A 301 -5.85 10.73 20.78
C ALA A 301 -5.28 10.75 22.22
N ALA A 302 -5.36 9.64 22.95
CA ALA A 302 -4.77 9.48 24.28
C ALA A 302 -3.25 9.66 24.23
N GLY A 303 -2.60 9.07 23.22
CA GLY A 303 -1.18 9.21 22.94
C GLY A 303 -0.72 10.65 22.66
N VAL A 304 -1.61 11.54 22.23
CA VAL A 304 -1.29 12.96 21.99
C VAL A 304 -1.66 13.86 23.18
N ALA A 305 -2.67 13.47 23.95
CA ALA A 305 -3.22 14.24 25.07
C ALA A 305 -2.38 14.18 26.36
N ALA A 306 -1.49 13.20 26.48
CA ALA A 306 -0.88 12.84 27.74
C ALA A 306 0.04 13.93 28.33
N SER A 307 -0.17 14.24 29.61
CA SER A 307 0.62 15.19 30.38
C SER A 307 1.84 14.54 31.04
N ASP A 308 2.84 15.35 31.42
CA ASP A 308 4.00 14.92 32.22
C ASP A 308 3.68 14.67 33.70
N ARG A 309 2.40 14.60 34.08
CA ARG A 309 2.00 14.26 35.44
C ARG A 309 2.20 12.77 35.67
N ASP A 310 2.52 12.42 36.90
CA ASP A 310 2.67 11.03 37.31
C ASP A 310 1.35 10.26 37.11
N LEU A 311 1.48 9.06 36.58
CA LEU A 311 0.43 8.05 36.56
C LEU A 311 0.62 7.11 37.75
N ILE A 312 1.84 6.62 37.94
CA ILE A 312 2.22 5.74 39.05
C ILE A 312 3.50 6.32 39.69
N PRO A 313 3.38 7.12 40.78
CA PRO A 313 4.51 7.78 41.42
C PRO A 313 5.57 6.82 41.99
N SER A 314 5.18 5.59 42.37
CA SER A 314 6.10 4.63 43.00
C SER A 314 7.18 4.06 42.06
N ILE A 315 7.02 4.24 40.75
CA ILE A 315 7.96 3.79 39.72
C ILE A 315 8.35 4.94 38.77
N ASP A 316 8.11 6.19 39.17
CA ASP A 316 8.33 7.39 38.37
C ASP A 316 7.71 7.34 36.95
N LEU A 317 6.58 6.65 36.80
CA LEU A 317 5.91 6.50 35.50
C LEU A 317 4.94 7.65 35.25
N SER A 318 5.25 8.50 34.27
CA SER A 318 4.37 9.58 33.82
C SER A 318 3.24 9.08 32.91
N ARG A 319 2.13 9.83 32.86
CA ARG A 319 1.04 9.57 31.90
C ARG A 319 1.53 9.63 30.45
N ARG A 320 2.52 10.49 30.17
CA ARG A 320 3.14 10.61 28.85
C ARG A 320 3.85 9.31 28.45
N GLU A 321 4.67 8.77 29.34
CA GLU A 321 5.40 7.52 29.09
C GLU A 321 4.45 6.34 28.93
N ALA A 322 3.42 6.24 29.79
CA ALA A 322 2.41 5.20 29.67
C ALA A 322 1.65 5.28 28.33
N ALA A 323 1.24 6.48 27.90
CA ALA A 323 0.51 6.66 26.65
C ALA A 323 1.40 6.41 25.41
N TYR A 324 2.67 6.81 25.45
CA TYR A 324 3.62 6.50 24.38
C TYR A 324 3.95 5.01 24.34
N GLY A 325 4.12 4.38 25.51
CA GLY A 325 4.27 2.94 25.67
C GLY A 325 3.10 2.18 25.07
N LEU A 326 1.86 2.62 25.30
CA LEU A 326 0.67 2.03 24.67
C LEU A 326 0.72 2.11 23.13
N LEU A 327 1.10 3.27 22.55
CA LEU A 327 1.25 3.40 21.11
C LEU A 327 2.32 2.44 20.55
N LEU A 328 3.47 2.35 21.23
CA LEU A 328 4.52 1.40 20.88
C LEU A 328 4.03 -0.05 20.98
N SER A 329 3.34 -0.41 22.06
CA SER A 329 2.79 -1.76 22.23
C SER A 329 1.83 -2.14 21.11
N VAL A 330 0.98 -1.22 20.65
CA VAL A 330 0.10 -1.48 19.50
C VAL A 330 0.91 -1.64 18.21
N LEU A 331 1.91 -0.77 17.97
CA LEU A 331 2.81 -0.91 16.82
C LEU A 331 3.54 -2.26 16.82
N PHE A 332 4.09 -2.66 17.97
CA PHE A 332 4.77 -3.95 18.14
C PHE A 332 3.81 -5.13 18.00
N ALA A 333 2.58 -5.04 18.54
CA ALA A 333 1.59 -6.09 18.37
C ALA A 333 1.20 -6.27 16.90
N LEU A 334 0.98 -5.18 16.17
CA LEU A 334 0.72 -5.22 14.72
C LEU A 334 1.88 -5.85 13.96
N ALA A 335 3.12 -5.51 14.31
CA ALA A 335 4.31 -6.09 13.69
C ALA A 335 4.46 -7.58 14.01
N LEU A 336 4.32 -7.96 15.29
CA LEU A 336 4.55 -9.32 15.78
C LEU A 336 3.53 -10.30 15.21
N VAL A 337 2.28 -9.89 15.01
CA VAL A 337 1.24 -10.71 14.39
C VAL A 337 1.64 -11.16 12.98
N SER A 338 2.47 -10.40 12.26
CA SER A 338 2.94 -10.79 10.92
C SER A 338 4.07 -11.81 10.92
N VAL A 339 4.84 -11.93 12.00
CA VAL A 339 6.06 -12.74 12.05
C VAL A 339 5.81 -14.21 11.72
N PRO A 340 4.78 -14.89 12.30
CA PRO A 340 4.49 -16.28 11.93
C PRO A 340 4.12 -16.44 10.46
N PHE A 341 3.46 -15.44 9.86
CA PHE A 341 3.04 -15.48 8.46
C PHE A 341 4.18 -15.25 7.48
N ASN A 342 5.20 -14.51 7.88
CA ASN A 342 6.41 -14.31 7.09
C ASN A 342 7.42 -15.47 7.26
N LEU A 343 7.14 -16.43 8.14
CA LEU A 343 7.89 -17.67 8.25
C LEU A 343 7.27 -18.81 7.41
N PHE A 344 6.31 -18.53 6.53
CA PHE A 344 5.71 -19.56 5.69
C PHE A 344 6.75 -20.14 4.73
N VAL A 345 6.61 -21.44 4.45
CA VAL A 345 7.46 -22.18 3.51
C VAL A 345 6.59 -22.91 2.49
N VAL A 346 7.16 -23.18 1.33
CA VAL A 346 6.62 -24.14 0.39
C VAL A 346 7.05 -25.53 0.86
N ASP A 347 6.09 -26.41 1.17
CA ASP A 347 6.37 -27.75 1.72
C ASP A 347 6.75 -28.73 0.62
N ASP A 348 5.77 -29.20 -0.16
CA ASP A 348 6.00 -29.94 -1.40
C ASP A 348 5.45 -29.16 -2.60
N PRO A 349 6.33 -28.57 -3.43
CA PRO A 349 5.96 -27.74 -4.58
C PRO A 349 5.25 -28.53 -5.69
N SER A 350 5.36 -29.86 -5.68
CA SER A 350 4.82 -30.77 -6.70
C SER A 350 3.51 -31.47 -6.28
N THR A 351 3.15 -31.40 -4.98
CA THR A 351 1.94 -32.04 -4.45
C THR A 351 0.68 -31.53 -5.18
N GLY A 352 -0.09 -32.46 -5.75
CA GLY A 352 -1.32 -32.17 -6.49
C GLY A 352 -1.10 -31.77 -7.96
N PHE A 353 0.13 -31.80 -8.46
CA PHE A 353 0.48 -31.51 -9.85
C PHE A 353 0.89 -32.74 -10.66
N GLU A 354 0.68 -33.96 -10.15
CA GLU A 354 1.23 -35.20 -10.71
C GLU A 354 0.76 -35.50 -12.15
N THR A 355 -0.35 -34.88 -12.58
CA THR A 355 -0.94 -35.03 -13.91
C THR A 355 -1.08 -33.70 -14.66
N ALA A 356 -0.55 -32.61 -14.11
CA ALA A 356 -0.70 -31.27 -14.68
C ALA A 356 0.41 -30.96 -15.70
N ASP A 357 0.04 -30.40 -16.85
CA ASP A 357 1.01 -29.81 -17.76
C ASP A 357 1.74 -28.63 -17.09
N ALA A 358 3.05 -28.57 -17.29
CA ALA A 358 3.93 -27.58 -16.68
C ALA A 358 4.75 -26.83 -17.74
N VAL A 359 5.03 -25.55 -17.47
CA VAL A 359 5.97 -24.73 -18.24
C VAL A 359 7.03 -24.20 -17.29
N GLU A 360 8.29 -24.50 -17.57
CA GLU A 360 9.44 -24.03 -16.79
C GLU A 360 10.04 -22.77 -17.43
N VAL A 361 10.32 -21.76 -16.61
CA VAL A 361 10.94 -20.50 -17.03
C VAL A 361 11.92 -20.04 -15.95
N GLY A 362 13.21 -20.27 -16.19
CA GLY A 362 14.25 -20.01 -15.18
C GLY A 362 14.03 -20.89 -13.95
N ASP A 363 13.87 -20.26 -12.78
CA ASP A 363 13.59 -20.93 -11.50
C ASP A 363 12.09 -21.09 -11.18
N TYR A 364 11.22 -20.72 -12.12
CA TYR A 364 9.76 -20.81 -11.98
C TYR A 364 9.19 -22.01 -12.74
N THR A 365 8.18 -22.65 -12.16
CA THR A 365 7.32 -23.61 -12.84
C THR A 365 5.88 -23.14 -12.79
N VAL A 366 5.22 -23.10 -13.95
CA VAL A 366 3.82 -22.69 -14.11
C VAL A 366 2.96 -23.91 -14.37
N PHE A 367 1.92 -24.09 -13.56
CA PHE A 367 0.95 -25.18 -13.66
C PHE A 367 -0.46 -24.63 -13.87
N TYR A 368 -1.33 -25.47 -14.41
CA TYR A 368 -2.78 -25.33 -14.24
C TYR A 368 -3.31 -26.51 -13.44
N ALA A 369 -3.95 -26.24 -12.30
CA ALA A 369 -4.51 -27.29 -11.44
C ALA A 369 -5.81 -26.84 -10.75
N GLU A 370 -6.61 -27.79 -10.28
CA GLU A 370 -7.91 -27.55 -9.67
C GLU A 370 -8.07 -28.38 -8.40
N GLY A 371 -8.63 -27.77 -7.35
CA GLY A 371 -8.82 -28.41 -6.05
C GLY A 371 -7.52 -28.78 -5.33
N VAL A 372 -6.38 -28.13 -5.67
CA VAL A 372 -5.10 -28.44 -5.05
C VAL A 372 -4.94 -27.67 -3.76
N GLU A 373 -4.40 -28.34 -2.74
CA GLU A 373 -4.12 -27.72 -1.45
C GLU A 373 -3.08 -26.60 -1.60
N ASN A 374 -3.32 -25.45 -0.96
CA ASN A 374 -2.37 -24.36 -0.97
C ASN A 374 -1.13 -24.71 -0.15
N GLN A 375 -0.01 -24.94 -0.85
CA GLN A 375 1.27 -25.36 -0.27
C GLN A 375 2.06 -24.22 0.36
N TYR A 376 1.56 -22.99 0.34
CA TYR A 376 2.13 -21.88 1.10
C TYR A 376 1.62 -21.97 2.55
N ILE A 377 2.32 -22.77 3.36
CA ILE A 377 1.92 -23.15 4.72
C ILE A 377 2.85 -22.55 5.80
N PRO A 378 2.40 -22.37 7.06
CA PRO A 378 3.25 -21.90 8.14
C PRO A 378 4.42 -22.88 8.45
N ALA A 379 5.67 -22.40 8.53
CA ALA A 379 6.80 -23.26 8.94
C ALA A 379 6.78 -23.67 10.43
N ALA A 380 5.91 -23.07 11.25
CA ALA A 380 5.71 -23.44 12.64
C ALA A 380 4.21 -23.52 12.96
N PRO A 381 3.76 -24.49 13.80
CA PRO A 381 2.37 -24.59 14.19
C PRO A 381 1.87 -23.29 14.82
N VAL A 382 0.82 -22.71 14.25
CA VAL A 382 0.17 -21.52 14.82
C VAL A 382 -0.83 -22.00 15.88
N PRO A 383 -0.69 -21.63 17.16
CA PRO A 383 -1.61 -22.06 18.20
C PRO A 383 -3.07 -21.76 17.84
N GLY A 384 -3.92 -22.78 17.87
CA GLY A 384 -5.34 -22.67 17.53
C GLY A 384 -5.68 -22.80 16.03
N ARG A 385 -4.69 -23.09 15.17
CA ARG A 385 -4.90 -23.49 13.77
C ARG A 385 -4.40 -24.91 13.51
N ASN A 386 -5.05 -25.60 12.59
CA ASN A 386 -4.61 -26.90 12.10
C ASN A 386 -4.27 -26.77 10.61
N ALA A 387 -2.98 -26.91 10.27
CA ALA A 387 -2.46 -26.64 8.93
C ALA A 387 -3.24 -27.36 7.82
N SER A 388 -3.60 -28.63 8.02
CA SER A 388 -4.33 -29.45 7.03
C SER A 388 -5.85 -29.24 7.07
N ALA A 389 -6.43 -28.86 8.21
CA ALA A 389 -7.88 -28.64 8.31
C ALA A 389 -8.31 -27.22 7.89
N ASP A 390 -7.37 -26.27 7.94
CA ASP A 390 -7.57 -24.87 7.55
C ASP A 390 -7.01 -24.56 6.15
N ALA A 391 -6.51 -25.59 5.43
CA ALA A 391 -5.89 -25.41 4.12
C ALA A 391 -6.92 -24.96 3.08
N VAL A 392 -6.61 -23.87 2.39
CA VAL A 392 -7.48 -23.29 1.38
C VAL A 392 -7.13 -23.88 0.02
N GLU A 393 -8.05 -24.60 -0.60
CA GLU A 393 -7.84 -25.11 -1.96
C GLU A 393 -7.73 -23.98 -3.00
N ALA A 394 -6.80 -24.15 -3.93
CA ALA A 394 -6.60 -23.31 -5.09
C ALA A 394 -7.05 -24.03 -6.36
N SER A 395 -7.68 -23.29 -7.28
CA SER A 395 -7.95 -23.74 -8.64
C SER A 395 -7.62 -22.65 -9.65
N GLY A 396 -6.71 -22.90 -10.59
CA GLY A 396 -6.30 -21.96 -11.62
C GLY A 396 -4.85 -22.13 -12.08
N VAL A 397 -4.27 -21.04 -12.61
CA VAL A 397 -2.86 -20.98 -12.99
C VAL A 397 -2.02 -20.66 -11.75
N ILE A 398 -1.10 -21.56 -11.43
CA ILE A 398 -0.27 -21.53 -10.22
C ILE A 398 1.19 -21.41 -10.63
N VAL A 399 1.91 -20.50 -9.98
CA VAL A 399 3.36 -20.31 -10.15
C VAL A 399 4.05 -20.80 -8.90
N VAL A 400 5.07 -21.62 -9.10
CA VAL A 400 5.91 -22.19 -8.05
C VAL A 400 7.36 -21.84 -8.31
N SER A 401 8.10 -21.50 -7.26
CA SER A 401 9.57 -21.41 -7.26
C SER A 401 10.07 -21.76 -5.87
N GLU A 402 10.77 -22.88 -5.76
CA GLU A 402 11.37 -23.34 -4.50
C GLU A 402 12.44 -22.37 -4.00
N GLU A 403 13.33 -21.93 -4.91
CA GLU A 403 14.43 -21.03 -4.59
C GLU A 403 13.93 -19.70 -4.00
N ARG A 404 12.78 -19.22 -4.47
CA ARG A 404 12.18 -17.96 -4.01
C ARG A 404 11.09 -18.18 -2.95
N ASN A 405 10.84 -19.42 -2.54
CA ASN A 405 9.78 -19.79 -1.60
C ASN A 405 8.39 -19.24 -2.03
N ILE A 406 8.06 -19.44 -3.30
CA ILE A 406 6.84 -18.95 -3.94
C ILE A 406 5.94 -20.13 -4.27
N TRP A 407 4.71 -20.07 -3.80
CA TRP A 407 3.60 -20.86 -4.33
C TRP A 407 2.39 -19.93 -4.40
N TRP A 408 1.85 -19.69 -5.60
CA TRP A 408 0.80 -18.70 -5.77
C TRP A 408 -0.11 -18.93 -6.95
N GLN A 409 -1.42 -18.90 -6.69
CA GLN A 409 -2.42 -18.81 -7.75
C GLN A 409 -2.45 -17.40 -8.36
N VAL A 410 -1.79 -17.24 -9.52
CA VAL A 410 -1.73 -15.97 -10.24
C VAL A 410 -3.07 -15.64 -10.90
N VAL A 411 -3.74 -16.65 -11.46
CA VAL A 411 -5.02 -16.52 -12.18
C VAL A 411 -5.98 -17.57 -11.66
N SER A 412 -7.11 -17.19 -11.06
CA SER A 412 -8.13 -18.17 -10.64
C SER A 412 -8.84 -18.80 -11.83
N LYS A 413 -9.33 -20.03 -11.64
CA LYS A 413 -10.18 -20.75 -12.61
C LYS A 413 -11.35 -19.89 -13.07
N GLY A 414 -12.04 -19.22 -12.15
CA GLY A 414 -13.16 -18.33 -12.48
C GLY A 414 -12.74 -17.14 -13.37
N ARG A 415 -11.57 -16.55 -13.10
CA ARG A 415 -11.03 -15.47 -13.94
C ARG A 415 -10.64 -15.95 -15.33
N LEU A 416 -9.93 -17.09 -15.42
CA LEU A 416 -9.53 -17.66 -16.70
C LEU A 416 -10.76 -18.10 -17.52
N ALA A 417 -11.78 -18.64 -16.84
CA ALA A 417 -13.06 -18.99 -17.43
C ALA A 417 -13.80 -17.80 -18.05
N SER A 418 -13.78 -16.65 -17.36
CA SER A 418 -14.42 -15.42 -17.82
C SER A 418 -13.66 -14.73 -18.96
N ARG A 419 -12.32 -14.81 -18.98
CA ARG A 419 -11.48 -14.09 -19.96
C ARG A 419 -11.06 -14.92 -21.18
N GLY A 420 -11.08 -16.24 -21.10
CA GLY A 420 -10.59 -17.15 -22.13
C GLY A 420 -9.06 -17.30 -22.16
N SER A 421 -8.31 -16.24 -21.87
CA SER A 421 -6.85 -16.31 -21.72
C SER A 421 -6.31 -15.35 -20.64
N ALA A 422 -5.08 -15.60 -20.21
CA ALA A 422 -4.34 -14.75 -19.29
C ALA A 422 -2.83 -14.87 -19.53
N THR A 423 -2.13 -13.74 -19.43
CA THR A 423 -0.67 -13.67 -19.46
C THR A 423 -0.12 -13.68 -18.04
N VAL A 424 0.87 -14.53 -17.79
CA VAL A 424 1.61 -14.62 -16.52
C VAL A 424 3.01 -14.11 -16.78
N ARG A 425 3.34 -12.92 -16.24
CA ARG A 425 4.68 -12.35 -16.33
C ARG A 425 5.56 -12.82 -15.18
N LEU A 426 6.62 -13.52 -15.53
CA LEU A 426 7.66 -14.00 -14.63
C LEU A 426 8.91 -13.13 -14.79
N GLY A 427 9.84 -13.20 -13.84
CA GLY A 427 11.06 -12.43 -13.96
C GLY A 427 11.90 -12.38 -12.69
N GLY A 428 13.00 -11.65 -12.80
CA GLY A 428 13.88 -11.29 -11.70
C GLY A 428 14.17 -9.79 -11.71
N VAL A 429 15.29 -9.39 -11.10
CA VAL A 429 15.70 -7.97 -11.07
C VAL A 429 16.09 -7.44 -12.46
N THR A 430 16.57 -8.33 -13.34
CA THR A 430 17.21 -7.95 -14.62
C THR A 430 16.56 -8.60 -15.85
N TRP A 431 15.53 -9.42 -15.67
CA TRP A 431 14.92 -10.18 -16.75
C TRP A 431 13.41 -10.35 -16.52
N SER A 432 12.67 -10.54 -17.60
CA SER A 432 11.23 -10.83 -17.56
C SER A 432 10.83 -11.68 -18.74
N GLU A 433 9.96 -12.66 -18.51
CA GLU A 433 9.41 -13.54 -19.55
C GLU A 433 7.89 -13.68 -19.35
N GLU A 434 7.20 -14.12 -20.40
CA GLU A 434 5.74 -14.28 -20.40
C GLU A 434 5.32 -15.72 -20.65
N VAL A 435 4.38 -16.21 -19.86
CA VAL A 435 3.71 -17.50 -20.10
C VAL A 435 2.24 -17.23 -20.39
N GLN A 436 1.75 -17.72 -21.53
CA GLN A 436 0.35 -17.54 -21.92
C GLN A 436 -0.49 -18.75 -21.49
N ALA A 437 -1.51 -18.51 -20.69
CA ALA A 437 -2.52 -19.50 -20.32
C ALA A 437 -3.80 -19.29 -21.15
N THR A 438 -4.21 -20.28 -21.91
CA THR A 438 -5.42 -20.22 -22.76
C THR A 438 -6.38 -21.35 -22.41
N ARG A 439 -7.63 -21.01 -22.11
CA ARG A 439 -8.71 -21.96 -21.84
C ARG A 439 -9.61 -22.09 -23.06
N ASN A 440 -9.60 -23.29 -23.65
CA ASN A 440 -10.49 -23.66 -24.76
C ASN A 440 -11.62 -24.53 -24.20
N GLY A 441 -12.86 -24.05 -24.31
CA GLY A 441 -14.04 -24.75 -23.82
C GLY A 441 -14.94 -25.23 -24.96
N TRP A 442 -15.62 -26.34 -24.75
CA TRP A 442 -16.63 -26.91 -25.63
C TRP A 442 -17.91 -27.19 -24.84
N ASN A 443 -19.04 -26.75 -25.39
CA ASN A 443 -20.35 -27.14 -24.87
C ASN A 443 -20.72 -28.47 -25.54
N LEU A 444 -20.98 -29.48 -24.72
CA LEU A 444 -21.44 -30.79 -25.15
C LEU A 444 -22.95 -30.73 -25.44
N ALA A 445 -23.40 -31.53 -26.41
CA ALA A 445 -24.80 -31.50 -26.87
C ALA A 445 -25.81 -31.95 -25.79
N ASP A 446 -25.34 -32.64 -24.75
CA ASP A 446 -26.12 -33.10 -23.59
C ASP A 446 -26.23 -32.04 -22.48
N GLY A 447 -25.69 -30.83 -22.69
CA GLY A 447 -25.66 -29.76 -21.70
C GLY A 447 -24.44 -29.79 -20.78
N GLY A 448 -23.50 -30.73 -20.97
CA GLY A 448 -22.20 -30.71 -20.31
C GLY A 448 -21.26 -29.64 -20.89
N SER A 449 -20.20 -29.30 -20.17
CA SER A 449 -19.11 -28.46 -20.67
C SER A 449 -17.77 -29.11 -20.37
N ALA A 450 -16.92 -29.25 -21.38
CA ALA A 450 -15.53 -29.67 -21.23
C ALA A 450 -14.60 -28.50 -21.57
N TYR A 451 -13.41 -28.46 -21.01
CA TYR A 451 -12.39 -27.50 -21.41
C TYR A 451 -10.99 -28.07 -21.23
N HIS A 452 -10.06 -27.48 -21.96
CA HIS A 452 -8.63 -27.75 -21.85
C HIS A 452 -7.91 -26.43 -21.64
N VAL A 453 -6.93 -26.40 -20.73
CA VAL A 453 -6.06 -25.24 -20.53
C VAL A 453 -4.71 -25.56 -21.11
N ARG A 454 -4.24 -24.72 -22.05
CA ARG A 454 -2.90 -24.80 -22.61
C ARG A 454 -2.04 -23.70 -22.00
N LEU A 455 -0.85 -24.08 -21.55
CA LEU A 455 0.23 -23.16 -21.21
C LEU A 455 1.20 -23.11 -22.39
N ALA A 456 1.51 -21.91 -22.87
CA ALA A 456 2.53 -21.71 -23.91
C ALA A 456 3.78 -21.11 -23.26
N PRO A 457 4.98 -21.65 -23.54
CA PRO A 457 6.23 -21.07 -23.08
C PRO A 457 6.42 -19.65 -23.66
N PRO A 458 7.35 -18.87 -23.10
CA PRO A 458 7.78 -17.62 -23.72
C PRO A 458 8.20 -17.91 -25.17
N ASP A 459 7.92 -16.98 -26.09
CA ASP A 459 8.30 -17.16 -27.48
C ASP A 459 9.82 -17.43 -27.53
N GLU A 460 10.22 -18.60 -28.04
CA GLU A 460 11.61 -18.82 -28.47
C GLU A 460 11.85 -17.83 -29.61
N GLU A 461 12.46 -16.68 -29.33
CA GLU A 461 13.08 -15.88 -30.39
C GLU A 461 14.11 -16.80 -31.08
N GLY A 462 13.80 -17.17 -32.33
CA GLY A 462 14.57 -18.12 -33.13
C GLY A 462 15.93 -17.64 -33.61
#